data_AF-A0A7V0XRI7-F1
#
_entry.id   AF-A0A7V0XRI7-F1
#
_cell.length_a   1.000
_cell.length_b   1.000
_cell.length_c   1.000
_cell.angle_alpha   90.00
_cell.angle_beta   90.00
_cell.angle_gamma   90.00
#
_symmetry.space_group_name_H-M   'P 1'
#
loop_
_entity.id
_entity.type
_entity.pdbx_description
1 polymer ?
#
loop_
_entity_poly.entity_id
_entity_poly.type
_entity_poly.pdbx_seq_one_letter_code
_entity_poly.pdbx_strand_id
1 'polypeptide(L)' 'METAKKMGLITIAFTGKDGGAIAKMADFSIHVSASHTARVQEAHITASHAICELVDIKLFQKPDLK' A
#
# COMPACT_ATOMS: atom_id res chain seq x y z
N MET A 1 0.72 -14.00 0.42
CA MET A 1 -0.68 -13.87 0.92
C MET A 1 -1.11 -15.09 1.72
N GLU A 2 -1.10 -16.30 1.14
CA GLU A 2 -1.56 -17.50 1.86
C GLU A 2 -0.80 -17.78 3.15
N THR A 3 0.53 -17.71 3.13
CA THR A 3 1.34 -17.88 4.35
C THR A 3 1.06 -16.80 5.38
N ALA A 4 0.97 -15.53 4.97
CA ALA A 4 0.62 -14.41 5.86
C ALA A 4 -0.75 -14.63 6.52
N LYS A 5 -1.74 -15.09 5.76
CA LYS A 5 -3.07 -15.46 6.28
C LYS A 5 -3.00 -16.63 7.26
N LYS A 6 -2.23 -17.69 6.96
CA LYS A 6 -1.99 -18.81 7.89
C LYS A 6 -1.32 -18.36 9.20
N MET A 7 -0.52 -17.29 9.14
CA MET A 7 0.15 -16.69 10.30
C MET A 7 -0.71 -15.64 11.02
N GLY A 8 -1.93 -15.35 10.56
CA GLY A 8 -2.80 -14.32 11.16
C GLY A 8 -2.30 -12.89 10.98
N LEU A 9 -1.47 -12.62 9.96
CA LEU A 9 -0.96 -11.29 9.66
C LEU A 9 -1.96 -10.47 8.83
N ILE A 10 -2.03 -9.17 9.11
CA ILE A 10 -2.74 -8.21 8.26
C ILE A 10 -1.94 -7.99 6.98
N THR A 11 -2.64 -7.96 5.85
CA THR A 11 -2.05 -7.80 4.52
C THR A 11 -2.60 -6.60 3.77
N ILE A 12 -1.69 -5.81 3.20
CA ILE A 12 -2.01 -4.64 2.38
C ILE A 12 -1.37 -4.83 1.01
N ALA A 13 -2.18 -4.89 -0.05
CA ALA A 13 -1.70 -5.09 -1.41
C ALA A 13 -1.72 -3.79 -2.22
N PHE A 14 -0.56 -3.40 -2.74
CA PHE A 14 -0.44 -2.32 -3.72
C PHE A 14 -0.70 -2.88 -5.11
N THR A 15 -1.78 -2.44 -5.75
CA THR A 15 -2.22 -3.00 -7.03
C THR A 15 -2.49 -1.93 -8.07
N GLY A 16 -2.59 -2.34 -9.33
CA GLY A 16 -3.04 -1.50 -10.44
C GLY A 16 -3.89 -2.32 -11.41
N LYS A 17 -4.22 -1.76 -12.58
CA LYS A 17 -5.11 -2.39 -13.58
C LYS A 17 -6.46 -2.78 -12.97
N ASP A 18 -6.74 -4.06 -12.86
CA ASP A 18 -7.95 -4.65 -12.29
C ASP A 18 -7.74 -5.21 -10.87
N GLY A 19 -6.55 -4.99 -10.30
CA GLY A 19 -6.16 -5.49 -8.98
C GLY A 19 -5.69 -6.95 -8.99
N GLY A 20 -6.01 -7.72 -10.04
CA GLY A 20 -5.71 -9.14 -10.15
C GLY A 20 -6.22 -9.99 -8.99
N ALA A 21 -5.66 -11.20 -8.85
CA ALA A 21 -6.02 -12.11 -7.76
C ALA A 21 -5.61 -11.56 -6.38
N ILE A 22 -4.53 -10.77 -6.32
CA ILE A 22 -3.96 -10.35 -5.04
C ILE A 22 -4.84 -9.32 -4.31
N ALA A 23 -5.54 -8.44 -5.03
CA ALA A 23 -6.50 -7.50 -4.44
C ALA A 23 -7.66 -8.22 -3.72
N LYS A 24 -8.04 -9.41 -4.19
CA LYS A 24 -9.12 -10.22 -3.59
C LYS A 24 -8.64 -11.05 -2.39
N MET A 25 -7.34 -11.30 -2.30
CA MET A 25 -6.73 -12.10 -1.22
C MET A 25 -6.25 -11.26 -0.05
N ALA A 26 -6.07 -9.95 -0.24
CA ALA A 26 -5.59 -9.03 0.77
C ALA A 26 -6.72 -8.48 1.64
N ASP A 27 -6.40 -8.14 2.89
CA ASP A 27 -7.34 -7.48 3.79
C ASP A 27 -7.65 -6.05 3.31
N PHE A 28 -6.61 -5.37 2.80
CA PHE A 28 -6.72 -4.06 2.21
C PHE A 28 -5.99 -4.01 0.87
N SER A 29 -6.50 -3.21 -0.07
CA SER A 29 -5.78 -2.91 -1.32
C SER A 29 -5.70 -1.42 -1.58
N ILE A 30 -4.47 -0.94 -1.77
CA ILE A 30 -4.18 0.39 -2.33
C ILE A 30 -4.16 0.21 -3.85
N HIS A 31 -5.34 0.37 -4.44
CA HIS A 31 -5.56 0.13 -5.86
C HIS A 31 -5.40 1.41 -6.69
N VAL A 32 -4.47 1.40 -7.64
CA VAL A 32 -4.27 2.50 -8.58
C VAL A 32 -5.06 2.22 -9.85
N SER A 33 -6.05 3.05 -10.15
CA SER A 33 -6.87 2.97 -11.37
C SER A 33 -6.08 3.45 -12.61
N ALA A 34 -5.05 2.69 -12.97
CA ALA A 34 -4.23 2.92 -14.15
C ALA A 34 -3.81 1.58 -14.76
N SER A 35 -3.80 1.51 -16.09
CA SER A 35 -3.38 0.32 -16.84
C SER A 35 -1.88 0.31 -17.17
N HIS A 36 -1.25 1.48 -17.14
CA HIS A 36 0.16 1.66 -17.47
C HIS A 36 1.03 1.46 -16.23
N THR A 37 1.92 0.45 -16.26
CA THR A 37 2.77 0.08 -15.13
C THR A 37 3.56 1.26 -14.57
N ALA A 38 4.10 2.14 -15.41
CA ALA A 38 4.84 3.31 -14.93
C ALA A 38 3.99 4.26 -14.07
N ARG A 39 2.70 4.47 -14.41
CA ARG A 39 1.81 5.32 -13.60
C ARG A 39 1.41 4.63 -12.29
N VAL A 40 1.22 3.32 -12.34
CA VAL A 40 0.96 2.50 -11.14
C VAL A 40 2.15 2.60 -10.17
N GLN A 41 3.38 2.47 -10.67
CA GLN A 41 4.59 2.54 -9.84
C GLN A 41 4.82 3.92 -9.23
N GLU A 42 4.62 5.01 -9.97
CA GLU A 42 4.69 6.36 -9.41
C GLU A 42 3.71 6.55 -8.25
N ALA A 43 2.45 6.17 -8.46
CA ALA A 43 1.43 6.26 -7.42
C ALA A 43 1.75 5.35 -6.21
N HIS A 44 2.30 4.15 -6.42
CA HIS A 44 2.74 3.26 -5.34
C HIS A 44 3.87 3.86 -4.51
N ILE A 45 4.86 4.50 -5.14
CA ILE A 45 5.95 5.19 -4.43
C ILE A 45 5.38 6.34 -3.60
N THR A 46 4.52 7.18 -4.19
CA THR A 46 3.87 8.28 -3.46
C THR A 46 3.05 7.79 -2.28
N ALA A 47 2.22 6.75 -2.47
CA ALA A 47 1.44 6.16 -1.39
C ALA A 47 2.33 5.57 -0.28
N SER A 48 3.46 4.94 -0.64
CA SER A 48 4.40 4.40 0.35
C SER A 48 5.03 5.50 1.19
N HIS A 49 5.44 6.62 0.58
CA HIS A 49 5.96 7.77 1.32
C HIS A 49 4.90 8.41 2.23
N ALA A 50 3.65 8.53 1.75
CA ALA A 50 2.56 9.03 2.59
C ALA A 50 2.29 8.12 3.79
N ILE A 51 2.40 6.79 3.63
CA ILE A 51 2.28 5.85 4.77
C ILE A 51 3.42 6.04 5.76
N CYS A 52 4.66 6.19 5.30
CA CYS A 52 5.80 6.48 6.18
C CYS A 52 5.56 7.75 6.99
N GLU A 53 5.15 8.84 6.33
CA GLU A 53 4.84 10.11 6.98
C GLU A 53 3.71 9.96 8.02
N LEU A 54 2.63 9.26 7.67
CA LEU A 54 1.52 8.99 8.58
C LEU A 54 1.94 8.15 9.79
N VAL A 55 2.79 7.14 9.58
CA VAL A 55 3.36 6.33 10.67
C VAL A 55 4.19 7.21 11.60
N ASP A 56 5.02 8.09 11.05
CA ASP A 56 5.86 8.99 11.83
C ASP A 56 5.03 9.98 12.65
N ILE A 57 4.01 10.58 12.04
CA ILE A 57 3.07 11.47 12.73
C ILE A 57 2.35 10.71 13.86
N LYS A 58 1.89 9.48 13.61
CA LYS A 58 1.10 8.73 14.58
C LYS A 58 1.91 8.16 15.73
N LEU A 59 3.14 7.74 15.49
CA LEU A 59 3.97 7.10 16.52
C LEU A 59 4.92 8.08 17.21
N PHE A 60 5.41 9.11 16.51
CA PHE A 60 6.49 9.97 16.99
C PHE A 60 6.14 11.45 17.08
N GLN A 61 4.94 11.87 16.63
CA GLN A 61 4.38 13.22 16.75
C GLN A 61 5.20 14.36 16.11
N LYS A 62 6.37 14.08 15.52
CA LYS A 62 7.23 15.06 14.87
C LYS A 62 7.15 14.91 13.35
N PRO A 63 6.47 15.81 12.65
CA PRO A 63 6.87 16.09 11.29
C PRO A 63 8.09 17.01 11.38
N ASP A 64 9.20 16.63 10.75
CA ASP A 64 10.20 17.60 10.30
C ASP A 64 9.52 18.49 9.24
N LEU A 65 8.67 19.41 9.71
CA LEU A 65 8.17 20.54 8.92
C LEU A 65 9.34 21.50 8.79
N LYS A 66 10.18 21.27 7.79
CA LYS A 66 10.99 22.36 7.23
C LYS A 66 10.10 23.28 6.41
#